data_AF-A0A497FBQ0-F1
#
_entry.id   AF-A0A497FBQ0-F1
#
_cell.length_a   1.000
_cell.length_b   1.000
_cell.length_c   1.000
_cell.angle_alpha   90.00
_cell.angle_beta   90.00
_cell.angle_gamma   90.00
#
_symmetry.space_group_name_H-M   'P 1'
#
loop_
_entity.id
_entity.type
_entity.pdbx_description
1 polymer ?
#
loop_
_entity_poly.entity_id
_entity_poly.type
_entity_poly.pdbx_seq_one_letter_code
_entity_poly.pdbx_strand_id
1 'polypeptide(L)'
;MNVVVGRIYRISGPLVIAEGMRGVQVYEVVEVGEDRLIGEVIGLDGDRAIIQVYEDTSGLSVGDKVVGTGRPLCAELGPGIIGTVYDGLQRPLSVLTEKVGPFVRRGVKEYSLPRDKKWHFKPLVKVGDKVGEGDIIGIVQETPLVEHKIMVPPGIYGVVKEVVPEGDYTIEEPVAIVERGSEKYEVKMYQLWPIRKPRPYVQRLDPDEPLITGVRVIDMLFPLAKGGTAAVPGGFGTGKTVLLQTFAKWADAQIHIYVGCGERGNEMADALHSFLRLRDPRSGRPLREKAIFIANTSNMPVAARETSVFLGVTIAEYFRDMGYNVLLVADSTSRWAEAMREISGRLEEMPGEEGFPAYLGSRLASFYERAGKVVCLGNPRRIGSVTIAGAVSPPGADFSEPVTQNTLRIVRCLFALDVALANRRHFPAINWLISYSLYVDTVERWWGERVGKDWRYLRDKAMELLQREAELQEIVRLVGPEVLPERDKLVLEVARMIREDFLMQDAFDPVDCYSAPEKTYSMLRIIIKFYEHGVKAVDSGIPVAEIRKLPIRTTIARLKFMRNEEVVEKVKEYEKELEREFMELGSKFGAGGVG
;
A
#
# COMPACT_ATOMS: atom_id res chain seq x y z
N MET A 1 -8.75 -13.96 35.74
CA MET A 1 -7.54 -14.68 35.29
C MET A 1 -6.45 -14.42 36.33
N ASN A 2 -5.74 -15.45 36.78
CA ASN A 2 -4.61 -15.26 37.69
C ASN A 2 -3.48 -14.55 36.93
N VAL A 3 -3.08 -13.39 37.43
CA VAL A 3 -1.98 -12.61 36.87
C VAL A 3 -0.66 -13.34 37.18
N VAL A 4 0.02 -13.84 36.15
CA VAL A 4 1.33 -14.50 36.31
C VAL A 4 2.37 -13.43 36.62
N VAL A 5 3.18 -13.67 37.64
CA VAL A 5 4.23 -12.75 38.08
C VAL A 5 5.55 -13.51 38.16
N GLY A 6 6.47 -13.15 37.28
CA GLY A 6 7.84 -13.66 37.27
C GLY A 6 8.86 -12.58 37.60
N ARG A 7 10.14 -12.93 37.43
CA ARG A 7 11.27 -12.03 37.64
C ARG A 7 12.29 -12.16 36.52
N ILE A 8 12.94 -11.05 36.16
CA ILE A 8 14.01 -11.04 35.17
C ILE A 8 15.17 -11.93 35.65
N TYR A 9 15.54 -12.88 34.81
CA TYR A 9 16.69 -13.77 34.98
C TYR A 9 17.90 -13.28 34.15
N ARG A 10 17.66 -12.86 32.90
CA ARG A 10 18.73 -12.42 31.98
C ARG A 10 18.22 -11.29 31.07
N ILE A 11 19.10 -10.34 30.75
CA ILE A 11 18.84 -9.25 29.80
C ILE A 11 19.91 -9.29 28.71
N SER A 12 19.51 -9.23 27.44
CA SER A 12 20.40 -9.17 26.27
C SER A 12 19.83 -8.21 25.21
N GLY A 13 20.06 -6.92 25.42
CA GLY A 13 19.38 -5.86 24.64
C GLY A 13 17.85 -5.99 24.76
N PRO A 14 17.08 -5.99 23.65
CA PRO A 14 15.63 -6.08 23.69
C PRO A 14 15.10 -7.47 24.09
N LEU A 15 15.98 -8.48 24.24
CA LEU A 15 15.61 -9.82 24.69
C LEU A 15 15.76 -9.90 26.22
N VAL A 16 14.66 -10.21 26.91
CA VAL A 16 14.62 -10.41 28.35
C VAL A 16 14.13 -11.83 28.63
N ILE A 17 14.81 -12.57 29.50
CA ILE A 17 14.36 -13.89 29.96
C ILE A 17 13.88 -13.73 31.39
N ALA A 18 12.67 -14.18 31.68
CA ALA A 18 12.07 -14.13 33.01
C ALA A 18 11.72 -15.53 33.53
N GLU A 19 11.99 -15.79 34.81
CA GLU A 19 11.65 -17.02 35.54
C GLU A 19 10.37 -16.85 36.36
N GLY A 20 9.71 -17.97 36.74
CA GLY A 20 8.44 -17.94 37.46
C GLY A 20 7.26 -17.54 36.56
N MET A 21 7.38 -17.82 35.27
CA MET A 21 6.45 -17.38 34.23
C MET A 21 5.51 -18.50 33.75
N ARG A 22 5.45 -19.63 34.46
CA ARG A 22 4.52 -20.72 34.15
C ARG A 22 3.07 -20.24 34.12
N GLY A 23 2.42 -20.46 32.98
CA GLY A 23 1.03 -20.07 32.75
C GLY A 23 0.87 -18.92 31.74
N VAL A 24 1.95 -18.21 31.38
CA VAL A 24 1.90 -17.29 30.23
C VAL A 24 1.89 -18.03 28.90
N GLN A 25 1.33 -17.40 27.89
CA GLN A 25 1.23 -17.93 26.53
C GLN A 25 2.22 -17.27 25.59
N VAL A 26 2.59 -17.96 24.51
CA VAL A 26 3.32 -17.34 23.40
C VAL A 26 2.42 -16.27 22.77
N TYR A 27 3.02 -15.13 22.43
CA TYR A 27 2.40 -13.87 21.99
C TYR A 27 1.60 -13.12 23.06
N GLU A 28 1.66 -13.54 24.33
CA GLU A 28 1.09 -12.78 25.43
C GLU A 28 1.90 -11.50 25.69
N VAL A 29 1.21 -10.38 25.89
CA VAL A 29 1.84 -9.13 26.30
C VAL A 29 2.19 -9.21 27.79
N VAL A 30 3.39 -8.74 28.13
CA VAL A 30 3.90 -8.65 29.49
C VAL A 30 4.35 -7.22 29.80
N GLU A 31 4.27 -6.84 31.08
CA GLU A 31 4.87 -5.61 31.60
C GLU A 31 6.18 -5.95 32.32
N VAL A 32 7.28 -5.33 31.91
CA VAL A 32 8.64 -5.64 32.37
C VAL A 32 9.22 -4.48 33.18
N GLY A 33 9.72 -4.76 34.38
CA GLY A 33 10.37 -3.78 35.25
C GLY A 33 9.40 -2.85 35.98
N GLU A 34 9.96 -1.94 36.78
CA GLU A 34 9.19 -0.93 37.53
C GLU A 34 8.50 0.08 36.61
N ASP A 35 9.16 0.43 35.50
CA ASP A 35 8.64 1.30 34.45
C ASP A 35 7.52 0.64 33.63
N ARG A 36 7.24 -0.65 33.86
CA ARG A 36 6.21 -1.45 33.17
C ARG A 36 6.32 -1.36 31.65
N LEU A 37 7.54 -1.59 31.16
CA LEU A 37 7.84 -1.60 29.73
C LEU A 37 7.03 -2.69 29.03
N ILE A 38 6.49 -2.39 27.85
CA ILE A 38 5.69 -3.34 27.09
C ILE A 38 6.61 -4.35 26.41
N GLY A 39 6.37 -5.63 26.64
CA GLY A 39 7.01 -6.72 25.91
C GLY A 39 6.00 -7.79 25.47
N GLU A 40 6.45 -8.70 24.61
CA GLU A 40 5.69 -9.86 24.14
C GLU A 40 6.48 -11.14 24.39
N VAL A 41 5.82 -12.19 24.89
CA VAL A 41 6.43 -13.51 25.05
C VAL A 41 6.59 -14.15 23.67
N ILE A 42 7.81 -14.43 23.25
CA ILE A 42 8.12 -15.03 21.94
C ILE A 42 8.50 -16.51 22.03
N GLY A 43 8.85 -16.99 23.23
CA GLY A 43 9.19 -18.39 23.47
C GLY A 43 9.01 -18.77 24.94
N LEU A 44 8.83 -20.07 25.18
CA LEU A 44 8.69 -20.65 26.51
C LEU A 44 9.64 -21.84 26.63
N ASP A 45 10.42 -21.87 27.71
CA ASP A 45 11.30 -22.99 28.07
C ASP A 45 11.04 -23.36 29.54
N GLY A 46 10.18 -24.37 29.76
CA GLY A 46 9.75 -24.78 31.09
C GLY A 46 9.03 -23.65 31.85
N ASP A 47 9.68 -23.11 32.87
CA ASP A 47 9.19 -21.97 33.69
C ASP A 47 9.79 -20.62 33.26
N ARG A 48 10.61 -20.61 32.21
CA ARG A 48 11.22 -19.41 31.64
C ARG A 48 10.42 -18.91 30.46
N ALA A 49 10.10 -17.63 30.48
CA ALA A 49 9.57 -16.91 29.32
C ALA A 49 10.68 -16.12 28.64
N ILE A 50 10.80 -16.30 27.33
CA ILE A 50 11.65 -15.49 26.46
C ILE A 50 10.78 -14.34 25.97
N ILE A 51 11.13 -13.12 26.37
CA ILE A 51 10.33 -11.91 26.17
C ILE A 51 11.09 -10.97 25.26
N GLN A 52 10.39 -10.45 24.27
CA GLN A 52 10.85 -9.37 23.43
C GLN A 52 10.25 -8.05 23.92
N VAL A 53 11.10 -7.15 24.40
CA VAL A 53 10.67 -5.83 24.89
C VAL A 53 10.62 -4.85 23.69
N TYR A 54 9.50 -4.12 23.57
CA TYR A 54 9.25 -3.16 22.49
C TYR A 54 9.72 -1.75 22.82
N GLU A 55 10.44 -1.58 23.91
CA GLU A 55 10.99 -0.32 24.40
C GLU A 55 12.47 -0.48 24.76
N ASP A 56 13.16 0.63 25.03
CA ASP A 56 14.55 0.60 25.48
C ASP A 56 14.65 -0.11 26.84
N THR A 57 15.44 -1.19 26.88
CA THR A 57 15.69 -2.02 28.06
C THR A 57 16.78 -1.48 28.99
N SER A 58 17.44 -0.39 28.62
CA SER A 58 18.49 0.24 29.43
C SER A 58 17.97 0.54 30.84
N GLY A 59 18.68 0.15 31.89
CA GLY A 59 18.27 0.38 33.28
C GLY A 59 17.35 -0.68 33.89
N LEU A 60 16.89 -1.68 33.11
CA LEU A 60 16.34 -2.91 33.71
C LEU A 60 17.43 -3.69 34.45
N SER A 61 17.06 -4.35 35.54
CA SER A 61 17.95 -5.14 36.39
C SER A 61 17.46 -6.58 36.56
N VAL A 62 18.40 -7.49 36.82
CA VAL A 62 18.06 -8.88 37.20
C VAL A 62 17.28 -8.85 38.53
N GLY A 63 16.19 -9.62 38.59
CA GLY A 63 15.27 -9.65 39.72
C GLY A 63 14.05 -8.73 39.57
N ASP A 64 14.05 -7.80 38.62
CA ASP A 64 12.90 -6.93 38.34
C ASP A 64 11.65 -7.73 38.00
N LYS A 65 10.48 -7.18 38.36
CA LYS A 65 9.20 -7.85 38.20
C LYS A 65 8.79 -7.94 36.73
N VAL A 66 8.23 -9.08 36.33
CA VAL A 66 7.56 -9.27 35.04
C VAL A 66 6.12 -9.71 35.28
N VAL A 67 5.16 -9.07 34.63
CA VAL A 67 3.73 -9.30 34.84
C VAL A 67 3.03 -9.67 33.54
N GLY A 68 2.43 -10.85 33.49
CA GLY A 68 1.59 -11.29 32.36
C GLY A 68 0.26 -10.55 32.33
N THR A 69 -0.12 -10.04 31.15
CA THR A 69 -1.41 -9.36 30.98
C THR A 69 -2.57 -10.32 30.66
N GLY A 70 -2.28 -11.60 30.36
CA GLY A 70 -3.25 -12.61 29.99
C GLY A 70 -3.87 -12.43 28.61
N ARG A 71 -3.36 -11.49 27.80
CA ARG A 71 -3.88 -11.19 26.46
C ARG A 71 -2.76 -10.95 25.44
N PRO A 72 -3.00 -11.25 24.16
CA PRO A 72 -2.06 -10.93 23.10
C PRO A 72 -2.07 -9.43 22.78
N LEU A 73 -1.09 -8.98 21.99
CA LEU A 73 -1.05 -7.60 21.50
C LEU A 73 -2.26 -7.34 20.59
N CYS A 74 -3.11 -6.41 21.00
CA CYS A 74 -4.35 -6.08 20.32
C CYS A 74 -4.32 -4.65 19.79
N ALA A 75 -4.90 -4.46 18.60
CA ALA A 75 -5.26 -3.14 18.11
C ALA A 75 -6.60 -2.71 18.70
N GLU A 76 -6.72 -1.44 19.06
CA GLU A 76 -8.01 -0.80 19.33
C GLU A 76 -8.61 -0.28 18.03
N LEU A 77 -9.84 -0.68 17.73
CA LEU A 77 -10.51 -0.46 16.46
C LEU A 77 -11.85 0.24 16.68
N GLY A 78 -11.95 1.54 16.42
CA GLY A 78 -13.16 2.34 16.64
C GLY A 78 -12.97 3.81 16.23
N PRO A 79 -13.95 4.69 16.49
CA PRO A 79 -13.86 6.12 16.18
C PRO A 79 -12.67 6.81 16.88
N GLY A 80 -11.89 7.59 16.12
CA GLY A 80 -10.69 8.30 16.57
C GLY A 80 -9.38 7.80 15.92
N ILE A 81 -9.44 6.79 15.07
CA ILE A 81 -8.27 6.24 14.37
C ILE A 81 -7.87 7.11 13.19
N ILE A 82 -8.85 7.64 12.44
CA ILE A 82 -8.60 8.36 11.21
C ILE A 82 -8.00 9.74 11.52
N GLY A 83 -6.97 10.11 10.76
CA GLY A 83 -6.25 11.37 10.94
C GLY A 83 -5.23 11.35 12.08
N THR A 84 -5.06 10.21 12.76
CA THR A 84 -4.10 10.03 13.85
C THR A 84 -2.77 9.47 13.34
N VAL A 85 -1.69 9.89 13.99
CA VAL A 85 -0.33 9.37 13.76
C VAL A 85 0.04 8.50 14.95
N TYR A 86 0.29 7.22 14.70
CA TYR A 86 0.59 6.20 15.70
C TYR A 86 2.05 5.78 15.66
N ASP A 87 2.57 5.29 16.78
CA ASP A 87 3.78 4.48 16.79
C ASP A 87 3.52 2.98 16.51
N GLY A 88 4.55 2.15 16.57
CA GLY A 88 4.45 0.70 16.36
C GLY A 88 3.61 -0.08 17.39
N LEU A 89 3.17 0.56 18.48
CA LEU A 89 2.31 -0.01 19.53
C LEU A 89 0.93 0.66 19.57
N GLN A 90 0.57 1.41 18.52
CA GLN A 90 -0.68 2.15 18.44
C GLN A 90 -0.83 3.27 19.49
N ARG A 91 0.27 3.89 19.93
CA ARG A 91 0.22 5.09 20.78
C ARG A 91 0.21 6.36 19.93
N PRO A 92 -0.71 7.32 20.17
CA PRO A 92 -0.80 8.53 19.35
C PRO A 92 0.38 9.47 19.63
N LEU A 93 1.23 9.69 18.62
CA LEU A 93 2.47 10.48 18.74
C LEU A 93 2.22 11.95 19.10
N SER A 94 1.09 12.53 18.68
CA SER A 94 0.73 13.91 19.05
C SER A 94 0.50 14.06 20.56
N VAL A 95 -0.26 13.13 21.15
CA VAL A 95 -0.58 13.13 22.58
C VAL A 95 0.66 12.80 23.42
N LEU A 96 1.48 11.86 22.96
CA LEU A 96 2.77 11.56 23.59
C LEU A 96 3.67 12.80 23.62
N THR A 97 3.73 13.54 22.50
CA THR A 97 4.54 14.77 22.40
C THR A 97 4.07 15.83 23.41
N GLU A 98 2.76 16.00 23.58
CA GLU A 98 2.19 16.93 24.57
C GLU A 98 2.50 16.51 26.01
N LYS A 99 2.51 15.20 26.30
CA LYS A 99 2.75 14.68 27.66
C LYS A 99 4.21 14.68 28.08
N VAL A 100 5.13 14.25 27.20
CA VAL A 100 6.53 13.99 27.57
C VAL A 100 7.57 14.79 26.79
N GLY A 101 7.12 15.64 25.86
CA GLY A 101 7.97 16.47 25.02
C GLY A 101 8.39 15.79 23.70
N PRO A 102 9.35 16.37 22.96
CA PRO A 102 9.67 15.96 21.59
C PRO A 102 10.45 14.63 21.49
N PHE A 103 10.84 14.03 22.61
CA PHE A 103 11.61 12.79 22.65
C PHE A 103 10.75 11.64 23.17
N VAL A 104 10.85 10.48 22.50
CA VAL A 104 10.20 9.25 22.94
C VAL A 104 10.81 8.81 24.28
N ARG A 105 10.01 8.78 25.34
CA ARG A 105 10.40 8.26 26.66
C ARG A 105 9.82 6.86 26.86
N ARG A 106 10.53 6.04 27.63
CA ARG A 106 10.11 4.69 28.01
C ARG A 106 9.02 4.71 29.09
N GLY A 107 8.24 3.65 29.18
CA GLY A 107 7.20 3.44 30.20
C GLY A 107 5.98 4.35 30.07
N VAL A 108 5.88 5.13 28.98
CA VAL A 108 4.77 6.05 28.78
C VAL A 108 3.55 5.28 28.30
N LYS A 109 2.50 5.30 29.12
CA LYS A 109 1.21 4.68 28.82
C LYS A 109 0.24 5.71 28.27
N GLU A 110 -0.33 5.39 27.12
CA GLU A 110 -1.35 6.19 26.47
C GLU A 110 -2.39 5.26 25.82
N TYR A 111 -3.65 5.69 25.81
CA TYR A 111 -4.69 4.97 25.08
C TYR A 111 -4.59 5.26 23.57
N SER A 112 -4.88 4.25 22.75
CA SER A 112 -4.86 4.40 21.29
C SER A 112 -5.95 5.33 20.77
N LEU A 113 -7.11 5.34 21.44
CA LEU A 113 -8.26 6.15 21.08
C LEU A 113 -8.60 7.16 22.19
N PRO A 114 -9.13 8.35 21.83
CA PRO A 114 -9.51 9.35 22.82
C PRO A 114 -10.71 8.87 23.65
N ARG A 115 -10.54 8.80 24.97
CA ARG A 115 -11.56 8.29 25.91
C ARG A 115 -12.58 9.35 26.32
N ASP A 116 -12.17 10.61 26.27
CA ASP A 116 -12.92 11.79 26.69
C ASP A 116 -13.76 12.40 25.54
N LYS A 117 -13.39 12.11 24.29
CA LYS A 117 -14.10 12.61 23.12
C LYS A 117 -15.45 11.92 22.96
N LYS A 118 -16.50 12.74 22.82
CA LYS A 118 -17.84 12.28 22.45
C LYS A 118 -18.01 12.24 20.93
N TRP A 119 -18.76 11.25 20.48
CA TRP A 119 -19.10 11.01 19.09
C TRP A 119 -20.62 10.89 18.97
N HIS A 120 -21.17 11.55 17.95
CA HIS A 120 -22.60 11.42 17.63
C HIS A 120 -22.87 10.06 17.00
N PHE A 121 -23.44 9.15 17.79
CA PHE A 121 -23.81 7.81 17.40
C PHE A 121 -25.25 7.78 16.93
N LYS A 122 -25.47 7.23 15.73
CA LYS A 122 -26.80 6.98 15.18
C LYS A 122 -27.07 5.47 15.11
N PRO A 123 -28.00 4.94 15.93
CA PRO A 123 -28.36 3.53 15.89
C PRO A 123 -29.09 3.17 14.58
N LEU A 124 -28.77 1.99 14.04
CA LEU A 124 -29.43 1.41 12.86
C LEU A 124 -30.26 0.16 13.19
N VAL A 125 -30.09 -0.39 14.39
CA VAL A 125 -30.86 -1.54 14.91
C VAL A 125 -31.83 -1.11 16.00
N LYS A 126 -32.84 -1.94 16.24
CA LYS A 126 -33.85 -1.77 17.29
C LYS A 126 -33.77 -2.90 18.30
N VAL A 127 -34.30 -2.64 19.50
CA VAL A 127 -34.49 -3.69 20.51
C VAL A 127 -35.35 -4.81 19.93
N GLY A 128 -34.90 -6.05 20.09
CA GLY A 128 -35.53 -7.25 19.54
C GLY A 128 -34.94 -7.74 18.21
N ASP A 129 -34.12 -6.94 17.54
CA ASP A 129 -33.46 -7.37 16.30
C ASP A 129 -32.44 -8.48 16.58
N LYS A 130 -32.35 -9.45 15.67
CA LYS A 130 -31.29 -10.47 15.70
C LYS A 130 -30.06 -9.92 14.99
N VAL A 131 -28.92 -9.93 15.68
CA VAL A 131 -27.65 -9.48 15.12
C VAL A 131 -26.60 -10.59 15.19
N GLY A 132 -25.82 -10.70 14.13
CA GLY A 132 -24.67 -11.58 14.02
C GLY A 132 -23.34 -10.84 14.01
N GLU A 133 -22.26 -11.60 13.94
CA GLU A 133 -20.89 -11.08 13.85
C GLU A 133 -20.72 -10.18 12.63
N GLY A 134 -20.22 -8.97 12.85
CA GLY A 134 -20.04 -7.99 11.78
C GLY A 134 -21.33 -7.26 11.36
N ASP A 135 -22.49 -7.52 11.96
CA ASP A 135 -23.69 -6.73 11.66
C ASP A 135 -23.48 -5.26 12.07
N ILE A 136 -23.94 -4.32 11.24
CA ILE A 136 -23.83 -2.89 11.55
C ILE A 136 -24.96 -2.51 12.52
N ILE A 137 -24.60 -2.07 13.72
CA ILE A 137 -25.56 -1.65 14.75
C ILE A 137 -25.79 -0.13 14.77
N GLY A 138 -24.85 0.63 14.22
CA GLY A 138 -24.96 2.08 14.12
C GLY A 138 -23.81 2.70 13.36
N ILE A 139 -23.87 4.01 13.20
CA ILE A 139 -22.86 4.79 12.47
C ILE A 139 -22.43 6.02 13.27
N VAL A 140 -21.18 6.41 13.07
CA VAL A 140 -20.57 7.63 13.59
C VAL A 140 -19.90 8.35 12.43
N GLN A 141 -20.18 9.63 12.22
CA GLN A 141 -19.41 10.42 11.26
C GLN A 141 -18.06 10.81 11.88
N GLU A 142 -17.03 10.00 11.66
CA GLU A 142 -15.71 10.21 12.28
C GLU A 142 -14.98 11.42 11.69
N THR A 143 -15.00 11.51 10.36
CA THR A 143 -14.48 12.65 9.61
C THR A 143 -15.48 13.06 8.55
N PRO A 144 -15.36 14.24 7.94
CA PRO A 144 -16.25 14.64 6.85
C PRO A 144 -16.19 13.72 5.60
N LEU A 145 -15.18 12.86 5.47
CA LEU A 145 -15.02 11.92 4.36
C LEU A 145 -15.39 10.48 4.70
N VAL A 146 -15.42 10.12 5.99
CA VAL A 146 -15.55 8.73 6.41
C VAL A 146 -16.67 8.57 7.42
N GLU A 147 -17.67 7.78 7.03
CA GLU A 147 -18.71 7.26 7.91
C GLU A 147 -18.19 5.98 8.59
N HIS A 148 -18.01 6.03 9.89
CA HIS A 148 -17.51 4.92 10.69
C HIS A 148 -18.68 4.01 11.06
N LYS A 149 -18.66 2.77 10.58
CA LYS A 149 -19.71 1.78 10.84
C LYS A 149 -19.36 1.01 12.11
N ILE A 150 -20.21 1.13 13.12
CA ILE A 150 -20.07 0.38 14.38
C ILE A 150 -20.66 -1.01 14.15
N MET A 151 -19.81 -2.02 14.21
CA MET A 151 -20.15 -3.41 13.90
C MET A 151 -20.16 -4.26 15.18
N VAL A 152 -21.02 -5.27 15.23
CA VAL A 152 -20.94 -6.31 16.27
C VAL A 152 -19.57 -7.00 16.17
N PRO A 153 -18.79 -7.06 17.27
CA PRO A 153 -17.48 -7.71 17.24
C PRO A 153 -17.55 -9.19 16.84
N PRO A 154 -16.54 -9.74 16.16
CA PRO A 154 -16.50 -11.17 15.86
C PRO A 154 -16.55 -12.04 17.12
N GLY A 155 -17.25 -13.17 17.03
CA GLY A 155 -17.61 -14.07 18.14
C GLY A 155 -18.89 -13.70 18.90
N ILE A 156 -19.48 -12.52 18.67
CA ILE A 156 -20.72 -12.07 19.34
C ILE A 156 -21.90 -12.16 18.37
N TYR A 157 -22.98 -12.80 18.81
CA TYR A 157 -24.26 -12.88 18.10
C TYR A 157 -25.40 -13.09 19.09
N GLY A 158 -26.61 -12.68 18.75
CA GLY A 158 -27.76 -12.79 19.64
C GLY A 158 -28.90 -11.85 19.28
N VAL A 159 -29.69 -11.49 20.27
CA VAL A 159 -30.80 -10.51 20.15
C VAL A 159 -30.39 -9.21 20.83
N VAL A 160 -30.63 -8.07 20.19
CA VAL A 160 -30.40 -6.75 20.77
C VAL A 160 -31.40 -6.54 21.91
N LYS A 161 -30.89 -6.50 23.15
CA LYS A 161 -31.71 -6.30 24.35
C LYS A 161 -31.89 -4.81 24.66
N GLU A 162 -30.81 -4.06 24.52
CA GLU A 162 -30.76 -2.62 24.77
C GLU A 162 -29.92 -1.98 23.66
N VAL A 163 -30.31 -0.80 23.23
CA VAL A 163 -29.55 0.05 22.31
C VAL A 163 -29.77 1.49 22.75
N VAL A 164 -28.69 2.27 22.80
CA VAL A 164 -28.78 3.68 23.19
C VAL A 164 -29.51 4.47 22.10
N PRO A 165 -30.29 5.51 22.45
CA PRO A 165 -30.87 6.40 21.45
C PRO A 165 -29.78 7.15 20.67
N GLU A 166 -30.16 7.79 19.57
CA GLU A 166 -29.25 8.67 18.84
C GLU A 166 -28.76 9.82 19.74
N GLY A 167 -27.45 10.05 19.79
CA GLY A 167 -26.86 11.07 20.66
C GLY A 167 -25.34 10.99 20.78
N ASP A 168 -24.78 11.81 21.67
CA ASP A 168 -23.34 11.94 21.88
C ASP A 168 -22.84 11.03 23.01
N TYR A 169 -22.00 10.06 22.64
CA TYR A 169 -21.42 9.08 23.57
C TYR A 169 -19.90 9.04 23.45
N THR A 170 -19.22 8.70 24.53
CA THR A 170 -17.79 8.34 24.50
C THR A 170 -17.62 6.89 24.03
N ILE A 171 -16.42 6.54 23.58
CA ILE A 171 -16.14 5.16 23.15
C ILE A 171 -16.18 4.15 24.32
N GLU A 172 -16.12 4.61 25.57
CA GLU A 172 -16.20 3.75 26.76
C GLU A 172 -17.63 3.32 27.09
N GLU A 173 -18.62 4.12 26.69
CA GLU A 173 -20.02 3.84 26.95
C GLU A 173 -20.53 2.71 26.03
N PRO A 174 -21.21 1.68 26.57
CA PRO A 174 -21.82 0.64 25.75
C PRO A 174 -22.97 1.23 24.95
N VAL A 175 -22.96 1.03 23.64
CA VAL A 175 -24.00 1.52 22.72
C VAL A 175 -25.09 0.49 22.46
N ALA A 176 -24.82 -0.80 22.71
CA ALA A 176 -25.81 -1.86 22.66
C ALA A 176 -25.48 -3.01 23.62
N ILE A 177 -26.50 -3.75 24.04
CA ILE A 177 -26.37 -5.02 24.77
C ILE A 177 -26.96 -6.13 23.91
N VAL A 178 -26.15 -7.12 23.56
CA VAL A 178 -26.56 -8.30 22.79
C VAL A 178 -26.69 -9.50 23.73
N GLU A 179 -27.84 -10.17 23.71
CA GLU A 179 -28.17 -11.30 24.58
C GLU A 179 -28.16 -12.61 23.78
N ARG A 180 -27.39 -13.60 24.27
CA ARG A 180 -27.33 -14.97 23.74
C ARG A 180 -27.65 -15.96 24.84
N GLY A 181 -28.91 -16.38 24.93
CA GLY A 181 -29.36 -17.23 26.04
C GLY A 181 -29.27 -16.46 27.36
N SER A 182 -28.43 -16.93 28.28
CA SER A 182 -28.16 -16.25 29.56
C SER A 182 -26.96 -15.30 29.53
N GLU A 183 -26.17 -15.28 28.44
CA GLU A 183 -24.99 -14.42 28.31
C GLU A 183 -25.39 -13.05 27.76
N LYS A 184 -24.89 -11.98 28.39
CA LYS A 184 -25.06 -10.60 27.94
C LYS A 184 -23.71 -10.03 27.52
N TYR A 185 -23.66 -9.46 26.33
CA TYR A 185 -22.47 -8.86 25.75
C TYR A 185 -22.67 -7.35 25.58
N GLU A 186 -21.83 -6.56 26.23
CA GLU A 186 -21.77 -5.12 26.04
C GLU A 186 -20.99 -4.80 24.76
N VAL A 187 -21.63 -4.11 23.82
CA VAL A 187 -21.02 -3.66 22.58
C VAL A 187 -20.73 -2.16 22.72
N LYS A 188 -19.44 -1.82 22.72
CA LYS A 188 -18.94 -0.44 22.69
C LYS A 188 -18.70 0.02 21.25
N MET A 189 -18.40 1.32 21.07
CA MET A 189 -18.03 1.86 19.76
C MET A 189 -16.64 1.43 19.27
N TYR A 190 -15.83 0.80 20.11
CA TYR A 190 -14.54 0.22 19.72
C TYR A 190 -14.46 -1.26 20.08
N GLN A 191 -13.61 -1.99 19.37
CA GLN A 191 -13.29 -3.39 19.63
C GLN A 191 -11.78 -3.58 19.76
N LEU A 192 -11.38 -4.60 20.51
CA LEU A 192 -9.99 -5.05 20.59
C LEU A 192 -9.79 -6.24 19.66
N TRP A 193 -8.72 -6.23 18.85
CA TRP A 193 -8.42 -7.34 17.96
C TRP A 193 -6.93 -7.72 17.96
N PRO A 194 -6.56 -9.00 18.16
CA PRO A 194 -5.16 -9.42 18.14
C PRO A 194 -4.51 -9.15 16.79
N ILE A 195 -3.39 -8.42 16.76
CA ILE A 195 -2.78 -7.97 15.50
C ILE A 195 -2.21 -9.11 14.65
N ARG A 196 -1.85 -10.22 15.30
CA ARG A 196 -1.31 -11.44 14.67
C ARG A 196 -2.39 -12.37 14.12
N LYS A 197 -3.68 -12.10 14.39
CA LYS A 197 -4.81 -12.89 13.89
C LYS A 197 -5.54 -12.13 12.78
N PRO A 198 -5.67 -12.68 11.57
CA PRO A 198 -6.48 -12.06 10.52
C PRO A 198 -7.94 -11.91 10.93
N ARG A 199 -8.57 -10.79 10.55
CA ARG A 199 -10.00 -10.58 10.78
C ARG A 199 -10.85 -11.45 9.85
N PRO A 200 -11.90 -12.13 10.37
CA PRO A 200 -12.67 -13.10 9.61
C PRO A 200 -13.56 -12.45 8.53
N TYR A 201 -13.84 -13.20 7.47
CA TYR A 201 -14.69 -12.79 6.33
C TYR A 201 -15.52 -13.99 5.84
N VAL A 202 -16.54 -13.75 5.01
CA VAL A 202 -17.42 -14.82 4.48
C VAL A 202 -16.70 -15.61 3.38
N GLN A 203 -16.22 -14.90 2.36
CA GLN A 203 -15.50 -15.49 1.23
C GLN A 203 -14.54 -14.49 0.61
N ARG A 204 -13.43 -14.98 0.06
CA ARG A 204 -12.50 -14.19 -0.76
C ARG A 204 -12.99 -14.19 -2.21
N LEU A 205 -12.87 -13.05 -2.87
CA LEU A 205 -13.25 -12.84 -4.27
C LEU A 205 -11.99 -12.59 -5.10
N ASP A 206 -12.05 -12.95 -6.38
CA ASP A 206 -11.03 -12.54 -7.33
C ASP A 206 -11.12 -11.02 -7.58
N PRO A 207 -9.99 -10.30 -7.59
CA PRO A 207 -9.98 -8.87 -7.82
C PRO A 207 -10.11 -8.57 -9.32
N ASP A 208 -11.24 -7.98 -9.70
CA ASP A 208 -11.71 -7.69 -11.06
C ASP A 208 -11.72 -6.18 -11.40
N GLU A 209 -11.43 -5.33 -10.41
CA GLU A 209 -11.40 -3.87 -10.56
C GLU A 209 -9.97 -3.37 -10.33
N PRO A 210 -9.39 -2.54 -11.22
CA PRO A 210 -8.09 -1.92 -10.99
C PRO A 210 -8.17 -0.88 -9.87
N LEU A 211 -7.12 -0.82 -9.04
CA LEU A 211 -6.84 0.31 -8.19
C LEU A 211 -6.15 1.37 -9.06
N ILE A 212 -6.87 2.43 -9.39
CA ILE A 212 -6.36 3.51 -10.23
C ILE A 212 -5.38 4.33 -9.40
N THR A 213 -4.09 4.26 -9.75
CA THR A 213 -3.01 4.96 -9.04
C THR A 213 -2.78 6.37 -9.56
N GLY A 214 -3.22 6.66 -10.80
CA GLY A 214 -2.93 7.90 -11.52
C GLY A 214 -1.56 7.91 -12.18
N VAL A 215 -0.79 6.83 -12.07
CA VAL A 215 0.54 6.66 -12.66
C VAL A 215 0.41 5.85 -13.95
N ARG A 216 0.69 6.47 -15.10
CA ARG A 216 0.43 5.90 -16.44
C ARG A 216 1.06 4.53 -16.66
N VAL A 217 2.34 4.38 -16.31
CA VAL A 217 3.08 3.12 -16.46
C VAL A 217 2.47 2.00 -15.62
N ILE A 218 1.94 2.30 -14.43
CA ILE A 218 1.31 1.29 -13.57
C ILE A 218 -0.09 0.99 -14.07
N ASP A 219 -0.95 2.00 -14.21
CA ASP A 219 -2.35 1.78 -14.54
C ASP A 219 -2.51 1.13 -15.94
N MET A 220 -1.68 1.51 -16.92
CA MET A 220 -1.77 1.00 -18.28
C MET A 220 -0.99 -0.31 -18.52
N LEU A 221 0.28 -0.38 -18.07
CA LEU A 221 1.14 -1.54 -18.40
C LEU A 221 1.15 -2.60 -17.30
N PHE A 222 1.15 -2.20 -16.03
CA PHE A 222 1.29 -3.10 -14.89
C PHE A 222 0.18 -2.87 -13.84
N PRO A 223 -1.09 -3.03 -14.20
CA PRO A 223 -2.21 -2.62 -13.35
C PRO A 223 -2.21 -3.36 -12.02
N LEU A 224 -2.49 -2.65 -10.93
CA LEU A 224 -2.75 -3.23 -9.61
C LEU A 224 -4.25 -3.33 -9.41
N ALA A 225 -4.76 -4.46 -8.94
CA ALA A 225 -6.20 -4.62 -8.66
C ALA A 225 -6.58 -4.23 -7.22
N LYS A 226 -7.84 -3.83 -6.99
CA LYS A 226 -8.40 -3.59 -5.65
C LYS A 226 -8.49 -4.89 -4.87
N GLY A 227 -7.75 -4.99 -3.77
CA GLY A 227 -7.51 -6.26 -3.07
C GLY A 227 -6.23 -6.97 -3.50
N GLY A 228 -5.46 -6.39 -4.41
CA GLY A 228 -4.22 -6.95 -4.92
C GLY A 228 -3.00 -6.70 -4.02
N THR A 229 -1.86 -7.18 -4.49
CA THR A 229 -0.57 -7.09 -3.79
C THR A 229 0.50 -6.65 -4.78
N ALA A 230 1.32 -5.67 -4.40
CA ALA A 230 2.47 -5.22 -5.17
C ALA A 230 3.73 -5.15 -4.32
N ALA A 231 4.87 -5.47 -4.93
CA ALA A 231 6.19 -5.14 -4.42
C ALA A 231 6.84 -4.04 -5.26
N VAL A 232 7.51 -3.11 -4.58
CA VAL A 232 8.28 -2.03 -5.18
C VAL A 232 9.75 -2.18 -4.75
N PRO A 233 10.49 -3.16 -5.31
CA PRO A 233 11.91 -3.28 -5.05
C PRO A 233 12.68 -2.18 -5.80
N GLY A 234 13.69 -1.63 -5.14
CA GLY A 234 14.56 -0.65 -5.77
C GLY A 234 15.79 -0.33 -4.94
N GLY A 235 16.83 0.17 -5.59
CA GLY A 235 18.01 0.72 -4.93
C GLY A 235 17.69 1.99 -4.11
N PHE A 236 18.70 2.50 -3.40
CA PHE A 236 18.59 3.82 -2.77
C PHE A 236 18.52 4.91 -3.86
N GLY A 237 17.68 5.92 -3.65
CA GLY A 237 17.58 7.06 -4.57
C GLY A 237 16.81 6.80 -5.88
N THR A 238 16.23 5.61 -6.08
CA THR A 238 15.44 5.31 -7.30
C THR A 238 14.02 5.90 -7.29
N GLY A 239 13.63 6.61 -6.23
CA GLY A 239 12.31 7.24 -6.12
C GLY A 239 11.22 6.38 -5.45
N LYS A 240 11.57 5.33 -4.69
CA LYS A 240 10.61 4.48 -3.94
C LYS A 240 9.60 5.29 -3.13
N THR A 241 10.09 6.15 -2.24
CA THR A 241 9.24 6.96 -1.36
C THR A 241 8.34 7.91 -2.14
N VAL A 242 8.83 8.51 -3.24
CA VAL A 242 8.02 9.37 -4.11
C VAL A 242 6.89 8.58 -4.76
N LEU A 243 7.16 7.37 -5.27
CA LEU A 243 6.14 6.49 -5.85
C LEU A 243 5.09 6.07 -4.82
N LEU A 244 5.52 5.67 -3.62
CA LEU A 244 4.62 5.28 -2.54
C LEU A 244 3.76 6.44 -2.02
N GLN A 245 4.33 7.65 -1.91
CA GLN A 245 3.59 8.87 -1.61
C GLN A 245 2.59 9.20 -2.72
N THR A 246 2.94 8.96 -3.98
CA THR A 246 2.03 9.13 -5.13
C THR A 246 0.82 8.20 -5.00
N PHE A 247 1.03 6.92 -4.61
CA PHE A 247 -0.09 6.02 -4.30
C PHE A 247 -0.95 6.54 -3.14
N ALA A 248 -0.33 6.99 -2.05
CA ALA A 248 -1.06 7.51 -0.91
C ALA A 248 -1.91 8.75 -1.26
N LYS A 249 -1.43 9.59 -2.19
CA LYS A 249 -2.10 10.82 -2.61
C LYS A 249 -3.23 10.60 -3.62
N TRP A 250 -2.99 9.75 -4.61
CA TRP A 250 -3.81 9.70 -5.83
C TRP A 250 -4.60 8.41 -6.01
N ALA A 251 -4.21 7.33 -5.33
CA ALA A 251 -4.88 6.06 -5.52
C ALA A 251 -6.36 6.15 -5.14
N ASP A 252 -7.20 5.44 -5.87
CA ASP A 252 -8.65 5.47 -5.71
C ASP A 252 -9.19 4.64 -4.54
N ALA A 253 -8.47 4.67 -3.42
CA ALA A 253 -8.88 4.07 -2.15
C ALA A 253 -9.73 5.04 -1.32
N GLN A 254 -10.63 4.47 -0.52
CA GLN A 254 -11.46 5.21 0.43
C GLN A 254 -10.73 5.45 1.74
N ILE A 255 -9.81 4.54 2.12
CA ILE A 255 -8.95 4.67 3.30
C ILE A 255 -7.50 4.42 2.88
N HIS A 256 -6.59 5.26 3.35
CA HIS A 256 -5.15 5.11 3.11
C HIS A 256 -4.42 4.85 4.43
N ILE A 257 -3.58 3.82 4.47
CA ILE A 257 -2.77 3.49 5.64
C ILE A 257 -1.31 3.48 5.21
N TYR A 258 -0.50 4.35 5.81
CA TYR A 258 0.93 4.41 5.57
C TYR A 258 1.67 3.85 6.78
N VAL A 259 2.47 2.81 6.57
CA VAL A 259 3.30 2.19 7.61
C VAL A 259 4.77 2.46 7.29
N GLY A 260 5.35 3.40 8.03
CA GLY A 260 6.79 3.65 8.03
C GLY A 260 7.51 2.69 8.97
N CYS A 261 8.17 1.69 8.43
CA CYS A 261 8.89 0.66 9.15
C CYS A 261 10.40 0.81 8.95
N GLY A 262 11.10 1.29 9.98
CA GLY A 262 12.55 1.31 10.07
C GLY A 262 13.25 2.32 9.15
N GLU A 263 12.51 3.27 8.56
CA GLU A 263 13.07 4.32 7.70
C GLU A 263 13.70 5.46 8.52
N ARG A 264 14.41 6.37 7.84
CA ARG A 264 15.08 7.49 8.52
C ARG A 264 14.05 8.48 9.06
N GLY A 265 14.32 9.03 10.24
CA GLY A 265 13.43 10.01 10.88
C GLY A 265 13.10 11.21 9.99
N ASN A 266 14.08 11.70 9.22
CA ASN A 266 13.88 12.81 8.29
C ASN A 266 12.95 12.46 7.11
N GLU A 267 13.09 11.24 6.55
CA GLU A 267 12.22 10.77 5.46
C GLU A 267 10.78 10.57 5.96
N MET A 268 10.65 10.02 7.17
CA MET A 268 9.36 9.87 7.84
C MET A 268 8.71 11.23 8.19
N ALA A 269 9.50 12.20 8.64
CA ALA A 269 9.02 13.55 8.93
C ALA A 269 8.59 14.27 7.64
N ASP A 270 9.35 14.14 6.56
CA ASP A 270 8.99 14.73 5.26
C ASP A 270 7.74 14.09 4.66
N ALA A 271 7.63 12.75 4.74
CA ALA A 271 6.43 12.02 4.33
C ALA A 271 5.20 12.47 5.14
N LEU A 272 5.32 12.58 6.47
CA LEU A 272 4.24 13.04 7.34
C LEU A 272 3.87 14.50 7.04
N HIS A 273 4.86 15.38 6.90
CA HIS A 273 4.65 16.80 6.62
C HIS A 273 3.96 17.01 5.27
N SER A 274 4.38 16.26 4.25
CA SER A 274 3.71 16.23 2.95
C SER A 274 2.28 15.75 3.11
N PHE A 275 2.07 14.59 3.74
CA PHE A 275 0.76 13.98 3.97
C PHE A 275 -0.24 14.89 4.67
N LEU A 276 0.20 15.69 5.65
CA LEU A 276 -0.65 16.67 6.35
C LEU A 276 -1.12 17.82 5.44
N ARG A 277 -0.36 18.15 4.38
CA ARG A 277 -0.69 19.22 3.43
C ARG A 277 -1.46 18.73 2.21
N LEU A 278 -1.42 17.42 1.94
CA LEU A 278 -2.11 16.82 0.80
C LEU A 278 -3.63 16.98 0.94
N ARG A 279 -4.26 17.28 -0.19
CA ARG A 279 -5.71 17.28 -0.33
C ARG A 279 -6.12 16.12 -1.21
N ASP A 280 -7.21 15.47 -0.82
CA ASP A 280 -7.87 14.48 -1.65
C ASP A 280 -8.37 15.18 -2.93
N PRO A 281 -7.90 14.77 -4.12
CA PRO A 281 -8.25 15.43 -5.37
C PRO A 281 -9.73 15.36 -5.72
N ARG A 282 -10.43 14.33 -5.21
CA ARG A 282 -11.84 14.07 -5.50
C ARG A 282 -12.77 14.93 -4.67
N SER A 283 -12.48 15.07 -3.38
CA SER A 283 -13.30 15.84 -2.45
C SER A 283 -12.80 17.26 -2.18
N GLY A 284 -11.55 17.57 -2.51
CA GLY A 284 -10.87 18.83 -2.16
C GLY A 284 -10.53 18.99 -0.67
N ARG A 285 -10.84 17.99 0.15
CA ARG A 285 -10.62 17.98 1.61
C ARG A 285 -9.23 17.46 1.98
N PRO A 286 -8.71 17.74 3.19
CA PRO A 286 -7.43 17.23 3.65
C PRO A 286 -7.34 15.69 3.60
N LEU A 287 -6.26 15.14 3.05
CA LEU A 287 -6.06 13.69 2.93
C LEU A 287 -6.09 12.96 4.28
N ARG A 288 -5.61 13.63 5.34
CA ARG A 288 -5.67 13.12 6.73
C ARG A 288 -7.08 12.73 7.18
N GLU A 289 -8.14 13.29 6.59
CA GLU A 289 -9.53 12.94 6.94
C GLU A 289 -9.94 11.54 6.46
N LYS A 290 -9.10 10.84 5.70
CA LYS A 290 -9.34 9.45 5.30
C LYS A 290 -8.09 8.58 5.39
N ALA A 291 -7.12 9.00 6.19
CA ALA A 291 -5.81 8.40 6.15
C ALA A 291 -5.17 8.27 7.55
N ILE A 292 -4.36 7.22 7.72
CA ILE A 292 -3.78 6.79 9.00
C ILE A 292 -2.30 6.57 8.79
N PHE A 293 -1.49 7.05 9.74
CA PHE A 293 -0.03 6.98 9.64
C PHE A 293 0.53 6.21 10.83
N ILE A 294 1.33 5.18 10.58
CA ILE A 294 2.02 4.41 11.60
C ILE A 294 3.52 4.60 11.38
N ALA A 295 4.20 5.15 12.38
CA ALA A 295 5.61 5.50 12.30
C ALA A 295 6.41 4.69 13.32
N ASN A 296 7.35 3.88 12.83
CA ASN A 296 8.38 3.27 13.63
C ASN A 296 9.73 3.52 12.97
N THR A 297 10.42 4.59 13.36
CA THR A 297 11.67 5.02 12.73
C THR A 297 12.83 4.05 13.01
N SER A 298 13.92 4.18 12.26
CA SER A 298 15.14 3.37 12.41
C SER A 298 15.74 3.38 13.81
N ASN A 299 15.63 4.49 14.55
CA ASN A 299 16.11 4.63 15.94
C ASN A 299 15.08 4.23 17.01
N MET A 300 13.86 3.83 16.61
CA MET A 300 12.88 3.23 17.51
C MET A 300 13.17 1.73 17.69
N PRO A 301 12.65 1.10 18.76
CA PRO A 301 12.90 -0.30 19.07
C PRO A 301 12.67 -1.22 17.87
N VAL A 302 13.66 -2.08 17.60
CA VAL A 302 13.67 -2.98 16.45
C VAL A 302 12.48 -3.93 16.46
N ALA A 303 12.10 -4.38 17.66
CA ALA A 303 10.96 -5.24 17.89
C ALA A 303 9.61 -4.63 17.47
N ALA A 304 9.46 -3.30 17.60
CA ALA A 304 8.23 -2.58 17.24
C ALA A 304 8.05 -2.42 15.71
N ARG A 305 9.06 -2.79 14.90
CA ARG A 305 8.96 -2.81 13.44
C ARG A 305 8.04 -3.93 12.94
N GLU A 306 8.05 -5.09 13.58
CA GLU A 306 7.14 -6.18 13.23
C GLU A 306 5.70 -5.81 13.60
N THR A 307 5.51 -5.25 14.80
CA THR A 307 4.18 -4.90 15.28
C THR A 307 3.54 -3.78 14.46
N SER A 308 4.31 -2.81 13.97
CA SER A 308 3.78 -1.72 13.13
C SER A 308 3.15 -2.23 11.82
N VAL A 309 3.78 -3.24 11.20
CA VAL A 309 3.28 -3.88 9.96
C VAL A 309 2.00 -4.64 10.23
N PHE A 310 1.96 -5.47 11.27
CA PHE A 310 0.75 -6.23 11.63
C PHE A 310 -0.39 -5.35 12.14
N LEU A 311 -0.07 -4.27 12.85
CA LEU A 311 -1.03 -3.25 13.27
C LEU A 311 -1.67 -2.58 12.05
N GLY A 312 -0.86 -2.14 11.08
CA GLY A 312 -1.34 -1.50 9.87
C GLY A 312 -2.33 -2.38 9.09
N VAL A 313 -1.99 -3.66 8.86
CA VAL A 313 -2.89 -4.57 8.14
C VAL A 313 -4.13 -4.92 8.96
N THR A 314 -4.05 -4.98 10.28
CA THR A 314 -5.23 -5.20 11.14
C THR A 314 -6.21 -4.04 11.09
N ILE A 315 -5.71 -2.80 11.06
CA ILE A 315 -6.52 -1.60 10.85
C ILE A 315 -7.09 -1.60 9.42
N ALA A 316 -6.31 -2.03 8.42
CA ALA A 316 -6.79 -2.14 7.05
C ALA A 316 -7.96 -3.13 6.91
N GLU A 317 -7.83 -4.30 7.53
CA GLU A 317 -8.89 -5.30 7.57
C GLU A 317 -10.14 -4.80 8.30
N TYR A 318 -9.98 -3.97 9.34
CA TYR A 318 -11.11 -3.38 10.05
C TYR A 318 -11.95 -2.47 9.15
N PHE A 319 -11.31 -1.58 8.39
CA PHE A 319 -12.02 -0.74 7.43
C PHE A 319 -12.53 -1.53 6.21
N ARG A 320 -11.82 -2.58 5.78
CA ARG A 320 -12.33 -3.54 4.79
C ARG A 320 -13.62 -4.18 5.28
N ASP A 321 -13.67 -4.60 6.54
CA ASP A 321 -14.86 -5.22 7.12
C ASP A 321 -16.06 -4.28 7.15
N MET A 322 -15.87 -2.96 7.07
CA MET A 322 -16.95 -1.96 6.89
C MET A 322 -17.44 -1.84 5.43
N GLY A 323 -16.79 -2.51 4.49
CA GLY A 323 -17.03 -2.43 3.05
C GLY A 323 -16.23 -1.33 2.35
N TYR A 324 -15.12 -0.87 2.93
CA TYR A 324 -14.24 0.10 2.28
C TYR A 324 -13.16 -0.58 1.43
N ASN A 325 -12.71 0.13 0.39
CA ASN A 325 -11.48 -0.17 -0.34
C ASN A 325 -10.31 0.56 0.33
N VAL A 326 -9.38 -0.21 0.88
CA VAL A 326 -8.25 0.28 1.66
C VAL A 326 -6.95 0.05 0.90
N LEU A 327 -6.11 1.08 0.83
CA LEU A 327 -4.73 0.95 0.38
C LEU A 327 -3.80 1.00 1.60
N LEU A 328 -3.01 -0.05 1.78
CA LEU A 328 -1.92 -0.09 2.75
C LEU A 328 -0.57 -0.02 2.03
N VAL A 329 0.23 0.97 2.43
CA VAL A 329 1.61 1.13 1.98
C VAL A 329 2.56 0.76 3.12
N ALA A 330 3.51 -0.14 2.87
CA ALA A 330 4.54 -0.53 3.83
C ALA A 330 5.93 -0.09 3.34
N ASP A 331 6.54 0.88 4.02
CA ASP A 331 7.83 1.48 3.69
C ASP A 331 8.80 1.36 4.88
N SER A 332 9.65 0.34 4.98
CA SER A 332 9.84 -0.77 4.02
C SER A 332 9.81 -2.14 4.68
N THR A 333 9.43 -3.17 3.90
CA THR A 333 9.37 -4.57 4.38
C THR A 333 10.76 -5.17 4.56
N SER A 334 11.79 -4.64 3.89
CA SER A 334 13.19 -5.02 4.12
C SER A 334 13.67 -4.69 5.53
N ARG A 335 13.31 -3.52 6.08
CA ARG A 335 13.67 -3.16 7.46
C ARG A 335 12.98 -4.02 8.51
N TRP A 336 11.79 -4.51 8.19
CA TRP A 336 11.12 -5.52 8.99
C TRP A 336 11.86 -6.87 8.90
N ALA A 337 12.26 -7.30 7.71
CA ALA A 337 13.06 -8.53 7.56
C ALA A 337 14.42 -8.46 8.29
N GLU A 338 15.10 -7.32 8.22
CA GLU A 338 16.33 -7.07 8.99
C GLU A 338 16.08 -7.16 10.51
N ALA A 339 14.94 -6.66 10.98
CA ALA A 339 14.54 -6.78 12.38
C ALA A 339 14.37 -8.26 12.77
N MET A 340 13.70 -9.05 11.94
CA MET A 340 13.57 -10.50 12.15
C MET A 340 14.93 -11.20 12.19
N ARG A 341 15.86 -10.82 11.31
CA ARG A 341 17.24 -11.32 11.33
C ARG A 341 17.97 -10.99 12.64
N GLU A 342 17.84 -9.76 13.13
CA GLU A 342 18.46 -9.36 14.39
C GLU A 342 17.88 -10.14 15.58
N ILE A 343 16.56 -10.32 15.62
CA ILE A 343 15.88 -11.05 16.69
C ILE A 343 16.30 -12.53 16.67
N SER A 344 16.29 -13.15 15.49
CA SER A 344 16.71 -14.54 15.29
C SER A 344 18.16 -14.78 15.74
N GLY A 345 19.08 -13.86 15.39
CA GLY A 345 20.46 -13.92 15.86
C GLY A 345 20.61 -13.81 17.38
N ARG A 346 19.79 -12.98 18.04
CA ARG A 346 19.78 -12.87 19.52
C ARG A 346 19.17 -14.08 20.21
N LEU A 347 18.26 -14.78 19.53
CA LEU A 347 17.69 -16.04 19.99
C LEU A 347 18.63 -17.24 19.76
N GLU A 348 19.78 -17.01 19.13
CA GLU A 348 20.73 -18.07 18.75
C GLU A 348 20.07 -19.15 17.87
N GLU A 349 19.07 -18.76 17.07
CA GLU A 349 18.46 -19.62 16.08
C GLU A 349 19.44 -19.90 14.94
N MET A 350 19.31 -21.07 14.30
CA MET A 350 20.11 -21.39 13.11
C MET A 350 19.74 -20.43 11.96
N PRO A 351 20.71 -19.66 11.44
CA PRO A 351 20.43 -18.74 10.34
C PRO A 351 20.16 -19.50 9.04
N GLY A 352 19.24 -18.99 8.24
CA GLY A 352 19.05 -19.35 6.84
C GLY A 352 19.95 -18.53 5.91
N GLU A 353 19.47 -18.33 4.68
CA GLU A 353 20.17 -17.53 3.66
C GLU A 353 20.44 -16.10 4.14
N GLU A 354 21.66 -15.61 3.92
CA GLU A 354 22.13 -14.27 4.32
C GLU A 354 21.86 -13.89 5.79
N GLY A 355 21.76 -14.89 6.67
CA GLY A 355 21.51 -14.70 8.10
C GLY A 355 20.05 -14.53 8.48
N PHE A 356 19.11 -14.49 7.53
CA PHE A 356 17.68 -14.37 7.84
C PHE A 356 17.13 -15.65 8.51
N PRO A 357 16.08 -15.55 9.34
CA PRO A 357 15.46 -16.75 9.90
C PRO A 357 14.82 -17.62 8.82
N ALA A 358 14.80 -18.93 9.06
CA ALA A 358 14.15 -19.88 8.14
C ALA A 358 12.66 -19.60 7.91
N TYR A 359 11.99 -18.91 8.84
CA TYR A 359 10.57 -18.54 8.74
C TYR A 359 10.30 -17.22 7.99
N LEU A 360 11.31 -16.54 7.43
CA LEU A 360 11.14 -15.27 6.71
C LEU A 360 10.03 -15.32 5.66
N GLY A 361 10.06 -16.32 4.78
CA GLY A 361 9.06 -16.48 3.71
C GLY A 361 7.65 -16.66 4.26
N SER A 362 7.48 -17.49 5.29
CA SER A 362 6.17 -17.72 5.92
C SER A 362 5.62 -16.46 6.60
N ARG A 363 6.49 -15.62 7.20
CA ARG A 363 6.09 -14.35 7.83
C ARG A 363 5.65 -13.34 6.78
N LEU A 364 6.41 -13.15 5.72
CA LEU A 364 6.02 -12.28 4.60
C LEU A 364 4.69 -12.77 3.98
N ALA A 365 4.52 -14.08 3.79
CA ALA A 365 3.28 -14.66 3.29
C ALA A 365 2.09 -14.35 4.20
N SER A 366 2.25 -14.51 5.53
CA SER A 366 1.20 -14.20 6.50
C SER A 366 0.75 -12.73 6.49
N PHE A 367 1.60 -11.82 6.02
CA PHE A 367 1.28 -10.40 5.85
C PHE A 367 0.58 -10.13 4.52
N TYR A 368 1.17 -10.54 3.39
CA TYR A 368 0.62 -10.26 2.06
C TYR A 368 -0.68 -11.02 1.77
N GLU A 369 -0.88 -12.23 2.32
CA GLU A 369 -2.13 -12.99 2.14
C GLU A 369 -3.35 -12.39 2.86
N ARG A 370 -3.12 -11.44 3.78
CA ARG A 370 -4.20 -10.66 4.41
C ARG A 370 -4.78 -9.61 3.46
N ALA A 371 -4.08 -9.28 2.38
CA ALA A 371 -4.64 -8.52 1.27
C ALA A 371 -5.72 -9.34 0.55
N GLY A 372 -6.70 -8.66 -0.03
CA GLY A 372 -7.75 -9.35 -0.79
C GLY A 372 -9.03 -8.56 -0.87
N LYS A 373 -9.81 -8.85 -1.91
CA LYS A 373 -11.22 -8.48 -2.02
C LYS A 373 -12.05 -9.56 -1.33
N VAL A 374 -12.94 -9.19 -0.42
CA VAL A 374 -13.73 -10.15 0.36
C VAL A 374 -15.19 -9.72 0.46
N VAL A 375 -16.07 -10.70 0.64
CA VAL A 375 -17.41 -10.45 1.19
C VAL A 375 -17.28 -10.42 2.70
N CYS A 376 -17.59 -9.28 3.29
CA CYS A 376 -17.44 -9.06 4.73
C CYS A 376 -18.52 -9.82 5.50
N LEU A 377 -18.25 -10.12 6.78
CA LEU A 377 -19.24 -10.70 7.68
C LEU A 377 -20.40 -9.73 7.96
N GLY A 378 -21.55 -10.32 8.28
CA GLY A 378 -22.72 -9.61 8.76
C GLY A 378 -23.54 -8.89 7.70
N ASN A 379 -24.59 -8.22 8.18
CA ASN A 379 -25.61 -7.54 7.43
C ASN A 379 -25.43 -6.01 7.51
N PRO A 380 -25.69 -5.28 6.42
CA PRO A 380 -25.98 -5.77 5.06
C PRO A 380 -24.74 -6.42 4.44
N ARG A 381 -24.97 -7.29 3.43
CA ARG A 381 -23.90 -7.88 2.62
C ARG A 381 -23.10 -6.77 1.95
N ARG A 382 -21.80 -6.77 2.19
CA ARG A 382 -20.87 -5.74 1.71
C ARG A 382 -19.59 -6.38 1.21
N ILE A 383 -18.94 -5.68 0.29
CA ILE A 383 -17.67 -6.08 -0.30
C ILE A 383 -16.67 -5.00 0.07
N GLY A 384 -15.53 -5.42 0.61
CA GLY A 384 -14.40 -4.55 0.91
C GLY A 384 -13.13 -5.15 0.33
N SER A 385 -12.09 -4.33 0.18
CA SER A 385 -10.80 -4.80 -0.30
C SER A 385 -9.64 -4.18 0.46
N VAL A 386 -8.58 -4.95 0.72
CA VAL A 386 -7.28 -4.44 1.19
C VAL A 386 -6.27 -4.66 0.08
N THR A 387 -5.76 -3.57 -0.50
CA THR A 387 -4.63 -3.60 -1.42
C THR A 387 -3.36 -3.30 -0.65
N ILE A 388 -2.31 -4.13 -0.79
CA ILE A 388 -1.01 -3.92 -0.13
C ILE A 388 0.06 -3.58 -1.16
N ALA A 389 0.79 -2.48 -0.96
CA ALA A 389 1.99 -2.13 -1.69
C ALA A 389 3.19 -2.04 -0.72
N GLY A 390 4.16 -2.94 -0.86
CA GLY A 390 5.35 -2.95 0.00
C GLY A 390 6.61 -2.51 -0.75
N ALA A 391 7.35 -1.55 -0.19
CA ALA A 391 8.70 -1.24 -0.66
C ALA A 391 9.68 -2.29 -0.17
N VAL A 392 10.55 -2.73 -1.07
CA VAL A 392 11.69 -3.60 -0.78
C VAL A 392 12.96 -2.82 -1.13
N SER A 393 13.92 -2.83 -0.22
CA SER A 393 15.20 -2.11 -0.33
C SER A 393 16.35 -3.12 -0.39
N PRO A 394 16.49 -3.88 -1.49
CA PRO A 394 17.57 -4.84 -1.63
C PRO A 394 18.95 -4.15 -1.59
N PRO A 395 19.94 -4.71 -0.87
CA PRO A 395 21.31 -4.22 -0.89
C PRO A 395 21.84 -4.19 -2.32
N GLY A 396 22.45 -3.07 -2.74
CA GLY A 396 23.02 -2.95 -4.08
C GLY A 396 22.02 -3.03 -5.25
N ALA A 397 20.71 -2.95 -4.97
CA ALA A 397 19.65 -3.22 -5.95
C ALA A 397 19.66 -4.66 -6.53
N ASP A 398 20.20 -5.62 -5.79
CA ASP A 398 20.20 -7.04 -6.18
C ASP A 398 18.87 -7.70 -5.83
N PHE A 399 18.09 -8.10 -6.84
CA PHE A 399 16.79 -8.73 -6.65
C PHE A 399 16.89 -10.22 -6.29
N SER A 400 18.08 -10.81 -6.32
CA SER A 400 18.29 -12.21 -5.92
C SER A 400 18.31 -12.41 -4.40
N GLU A 401 18.38 -11.34 -3.61
CA GLU A 401 18.42 -11.42 -2.15
C GLU A 401 17.12 -12.00 -1.55
N PRO A 402 17.18 -12.64 -0.35
CA PRO A 402 16.09 -13.44 0.19
C PRO A 402 14.76 -12.69 0.37
N VAL A 403 14.75 -11.41 0.78
CA VAL A 403 13.52 -10.65 1.03
C VAL A 403 12.76 -10.42 -0.27
N THR A 404 13.46 -9.99 -1.33
CA THR A 404 12.89 -9.79 -2.67
C THR A 404 12.38 -11.12 -3.21
N GLN A 405 13.19 -12.19 -3.19
CA GLN A 405 12.78 -13.49 -3.70
C GLN A 405 11.56 -14.07 -2.98
N ASN A 406 11.53 -14.00 -1.65
CA ASN A 406 10.37 -14.45 -0.88
C ASN A 406 9.13 -13.58 -1.15
N THR A 407 9.30 -12.27 -1.31
CA THR A 407 8.20 -11.37 -1.66
C THR A 407 7.62 -11.68 -3.04
N LEU A 408 8.47 -11.89 -4.05
CA LEU A 408 8.08 -12.21 -5.43
C LEU A 408 7.26 -13.51 -5.54
N ARG A 409 7.49 -14.48 -4.65
CA ARG A 409 6.70 -15.72 -4.60
C ARG A 409 5.26 -15.52 -4.16
N ILE A 410 4.96 -14.39 -3.51
CA ILE A 410 3.66 -14.13 -2.89
C ILE A 410 2.91 -13.04 -3.68
N VAL A 411 3.61 -11.97 -4.05
CA VAL A 411 2.98 -10.81 -4.70
C VAL A 411 2.71 -11.10 -6.19
N ARG A 412 1.58 -10.58 -6.66
CA ARG A 412 1.17 -10.69 -8.07
C ARG A 412 1.60 -9.52 -8.95
N CYS A 413 2.10 -8.42 -8.38
CA CYS A 413 2.68 -7.29 -9.10
C CYS A 413 4.11 -7.00 -8.64
N LEU A 414 4.96 -6.71 -9.61
CA LEU A 414 6.33 -6.26 -9.41
C LEU A 414 6.53 -4.92 -10.12
N PHE A 415 6.86 -3.87 -9.35
CA PHE A 415 7.27 -2.57 -9.86
C PHE A 415 8.76 -2.37 -9.60
N ALA A 416 9.58 -2.96 -10.46
CA ALA A 416 11.03 -2.97 -10.34
C ALA A 416 11.61 -1.57 -10.62
N LEU A 417 12.17 -0.91 -9.61
CA LEU A 417 12.81 0.39 -9.80
C LEU A 417 14.28 0.26 -10.18
N ASP A 418 14.68 0.99 -11.22
CA ASP A 418 15.96 0.89 -11.89
C ASP A 418 16.84 2.11 -11.64
N VAL A 419 18.09 1.85 -11.24
CA VAL A 419 19.08 2.90 -10.94
C VAL A 419 19.52 3.64 -12.21
N ALA A 420 19.64 2.95 -13.35
CA ALA A 420 20.03 3.57 -14.62
C ALA A 420 18.93 4.50 -15.15
N LEU A 421 17.65 4.15 -14.98
CA LEU A 421 16.53 5.05 -15.30
C LEU A 421 16.55 6.30 -14.41
N ALA A 422 16.70 6.12 -13.09
CA ALA A 422 16.78 7.23 -12.15
C ALA A 422 17.96 8.18 -12.46
N ASN A 423 19.14 7.64 -12.79
CA ASN A 423 20.32 8.43 -13.18
C ASN A 423 20.10 9.23 -14.48
N ARG A 424 19.25 8.74 -15.38
CA ARG A 424 18.82 9.46 -16.60
C ARG A 424 17.64 10.40 -16.35
N ARG A 425 17.23 10.56 -15.09
CA ARG A 425 16.05 11.33 -14.66
C ARG A 425 14.74 10.84 -15.26
N HIS A 426 14.66 9.58 -15.67
CA HIS A 426 13.41 8.96 -16.09
C HIS A 426 12.63 8.53 -14.85
N PHE A 427 11.54 9.24 -14.57
CA PHE A 427 10.67 8.99 -13.43
C PHE A 427 9.22 8.77 -13.88
N PRO A 428 8.45 7.89 -13.21
CA PRO A 428 8.90 6.90 -12.23
C PRO A 428 9.92 5.94 -12.83
N ALA A 429 10.96 5.58 -12.07
CA ALA A 429 12.09 4.79 -12.57
C ALA A 429 11.75 3.29 -12.69
N ILE A 430 10.56 2.95 -13.19
CA ILE A 430 10.07 1.57 -13.30
C ILE A 430 10.66 0.93 -14.56
N ASN A 431 11.42 -0.14 -14.40
CA ASN A 431 11.91 -0.93 -15.52
C ASN A 431 10.74 -1.70 -16.15
N TRP A 432 10.32 -1.26 -17.34
CA TRP A 432 9.20 -1.85 -18.06
C TRP A 432 9.49 -3.25 -18.65
N LEU A 433 10.74 -3.72 -18.67
CA LEU A 433 11.07 -5.07 -19.14
C LEU A 433 11.10 -6.10 -18.01
N ILE A 434 11.42 -5.66 -16.78
CA ILE A 434 11.48 -6.52 -15.58
C ILE A 434 10.14 -6.51 -14.83
N SER A 435 9.45 -5.37 -14.80
CA SER A 435 8.17 -5.23 -14.09
C SER A 435 7.08 -6.07 -14.73
N TYR A 436 6.13 -6.54 -13.91
CA TYR A 436 5.00 -7.31 -14.38
C TYR A 436 3.78 -7.13 -13.48
N SER A 437 2.61 -7.45 -14.04
CA SER A 437 1.36 -7.60 -13.30
C SER A 437 0.65 -8.87 -13.76
N LEU A 438 0.25 -9.71 -12.80
CA LEU A 438 -0.60 -10.88 -13.06
C LEU A 438 -2.10 -10.54 -13.01
N TYR A 439 -2.47 -9.26 -12.88
CA TYR A 439 -3.87 -8.81 -12.87
C TYR A 439 -4.36 -8.32 -14.23
N VAL A 440 -3.50 -8.31 -15.27
CA VAL A 440 -3.85 -7.78 -16.60
C VAL A 440 -5.13 -8.42 -17.14
N ASP A 441 -5.23 -9.75 -17.07
CA ASP A 441 -6.40 -10.48 -17.55
C ASP A 441 -7.65 -10.22 -16.68
N THR A 442 -7.47 -10.03 -15.37
CA THR A 442 -8.60 -9.86 -14.44
C THR A 442 -9.23 -8.47 -14.54
N VAL A 443 -8.44 -7.44 -14.87
CA VAL A 443 -8.93 -6.05 -15.00
C VAL A 443 -9.33 -5.68 -16.43
N GLU A 444 -9.06 -6.54 -17.42
CA GLU A 444 -9.34 -6.28 -18.83
C GLU A 444 -10.80 -5.90 -19.07
N ARG A 445 -11.72 -6.63 -18.42
CA ARG A 445 -13.15 -6.36 -18.52
C ARG A 445 -13.49 -4.94 -18.05
N TRP A 446 -12.92 -4.50 -16.93
CA TRP A 446 -13.16 -3.17 -16.40
C TRP A 446 -12.67 -2.09 -17.37
N TRP A 447 -11.48 -2.24 -17.93
CA TRP A 447 -10.93 -1.31 -18.92
C TRP A 447 -11.78 -1.27 -20.19
N GLY A 448 -12.21 -2.44 -20.68
CA GLY A 448 -13.04 -2.57 -21.87
C GLY A 448 -14.43 -1.94 -21.74
N GLU A 449 -15.06 -2.07 -20.57
CA GLU A 449 -16.39 -1.53 -20.30
C GLU A 449 -16.36 -0.03 -19.94
N ARG A 450 -15.32 0.45 -19.23
CA ARG A 450 -15.24 1.83 -18.73
C ARG A 450 -14.51 2.80 -19.66
N VAL A 451 -13.46 2.34 -20.34
CA VAL A 451 -12.52 3.22 -21.04
C VAL A 451 -12.46 2.91 -22.53
N GLY A 452 -12.10 1.69 -22.91
CA GLY A 452 -11.96 1.29 -24.31
C GLY A 452 -11.64 -0.20 -24.50
N LYS A 453 -12.37 -0.86 -25.42
CA LYS A 453 -12.26 -2.30 -25.69
C LYS A 453 -10.91 -2.74 -26.26
N ASP A 454 -10.18 -1.82 -26.88
CA ASP A 454 -8.86 -2.02 -27.45
C ASP A 454 -7.72 -1.80 -26.44
N TRP A 455 -8.01 -1.55 -25.15
CA TRP A 455 -7.00 -1.39 -24.10
C TRP A 455 -5.93 -2.47 -24.14
N ARG A 456 -6.36 -3.75 -24.22
CA ARG A 456 -5.43 -4.89 -24.24
C ARG A 456 -4.50 -4.86 -25.43
N TYR A 457 -5.04 -4.57 -26.62
CA TYR A 457 -4.25 -4.42 -27.85
C TYR A 457 -3.23 -3.29 -27.72
N LEU A 458 -3.64 -2.11 -27.24
CA LEU A 458 -2.75 -0.96 -27.08
C LEU A 458 -1.61 -1.24 -26.10
N ARG A 459 -1.92 -1.86 -24.96
CA ARG A 459 -0.95 -2.28 -23.96
C ARG A 459 0.06 -3.26 -24.56
N ASP A 460 -0.42 -4.34 -25.18
CA ASP A 460 0.44 -5.41 -25.68
C ASP A 460 1.31 -4.89 -26.84
N LYS A 461 0.77 -4.03 -27.71
CA LYS A 461 1.54 -3.40 -28.78
C LYS A 461 2.62 -2.47 -28.24
N ALA A 462 2.33 -1.70 -27.18
CA ALA A 462 3.33 -0.85 -26.54
C ALA A 462 4.47 -1.69 -25.92
N MET A 463 4.14 -2.80 -25.26
CA MET A 463 5.12 -3.72 -24.69
C MET A 463 5.98 -4.37 -25.79
N GLU A 464 5.38 -4.81 -26.90
CA GLU A 464 6.10 -5.35 -28.06
C GLU A 464 7.11 -4.34 -28.62
N LEU A 465 6.71 -3.07 -28.79
CA LEU A 465 7.58 -2.00 -29.28
C LEU A 465 8.75 -1.71 -28.34
N LEU A 466 8.51 -1.71 -27.02
CA LEU A 466 9.55 -1.50 -26.01
C LEU A 466 10.54 -2.67 -25.94
N GLN A 467 10.06 -3.91 -26.08
CA GLN A 467 10.92 -5.09 -26.18
C GLN A 467 11.77 -5.05 -27.44
N ARG A 468 11.16 -4.73 -28.58
CA ARG A 468 11.86 -4.59 -29.86
C ARG A 468 12.90 -3.46 -29.82
N GLU A 469 12.60 -2.35 -29.14
CA GLU A 469 13.59 -1.29 -28.92
C GLU A 469 14.83 -1.83 -28.19
N ALA A 470 14.66 -2.64 -27.15
CA ALA A 470 15.78 -3.17 -26.39
C ALA A 470 16.71 -4.03 -27.27
N GLU A 471 16.14 -4.92 -28.10
CA GLU A 471 16.89 -5.72 -29.08
C GLU A 471 17.63 -4.83 -30.08
N LEU A 472 16.94 -3.81 -30.63
CA LEU A 472 17.53 -2.91 -31.61
C LEU A 472 18.64 -2.04 -31.00
N GLN A 473 18.53 -1.63 -29.74
CA GLN A 473 19.56 -0.84 -29.06
C GLN A 473 20.90 -1.58 -28.93
N GLU A 474 20.89 -2.92 -28.81
CA GLU A 474 22.12 -3.72 -28.83
C GLU A 474 22.79 -3.64 -30.21
N ILE A 475 22.02 -3.77 -31.28
CA ILE A 475 22.49 -3.65 -32.65
C ILE A 475 23.02 -2.23 -32.91
N VAL A 476 22.28 -1.19 -32.50
CA VAL A 476 22.68 0.21 -32.63
C VAL A 476 24.03 0.49 -31.97
N ARG A 477 24.32 -0.12 -30.81
CA ARG A 477 25.62 0.03 -30.14
C ARG A 477 26.78 -0.57 -30.93
N LEU A 478 26.52 -1.59 -31.76
CA LEU A 478 27.54 -2.28 -32.55
C LEU A 478 27.79 -1.60 -33.90
N VAL A 479 26.73 -1.24 -34.63
CA VAL A 479 26.83 -0.77 -36.03
C VAL A 479 26.35 0.66 -36.27
N GLY A 480 25.78 1.31 -35.25
CA GLY A 480 25.18 2.65 -35.36
C GLY A 480 23.73 2.64 -35.87
N PRO A 481 22.95 3.71 -35.61
CA PRO A 481 21.53 3.75 -35.93
C PRO A 481 21.22 3.89 -37.42
N GLU A 482 22.15 4.40 -38.22
CA GLU A 482 21.92 4.69 -39.65
C GLU A 482 21.80 3.43 -40.51
N VAL A 483 22.40 2.32 -40.06
CA VAL A 483 22.44 1.03 -40.78
C VAL A 483 21.12 0.26 -40.64
N LEU A 484 20.24 0.66 -39.71
CA LEU A 484 18.99 -0.04 -39.48
C LEU A 484 18.01 0.15 -40.65
N PRO A 485 17.17 -0.87 -40.95
CA PRO A 485 16.02 -0.71 -41.83
C PRO A 485 15.09 0.41 -41.35
N GLU A 486 14.42 1.11 -42.28
CA GLU A 486 13.51 2.20 -41.94
C GLU A 486 12.40 1.77 -40.97
N ARG A 487 11.91 0.52 -41.08
CA ARG A 487 10.90 0.00 -40.14
C ARG A 487 11.44 -0.11 -38.71
N ASP A 488 12.69 -0.52 -38.53
CA ASP A 488 13.33 -0.60 -37.22
C ASP A 488 13.66 0.82 -36.67
N LYS A 489 14.05 1.76 -37.55
CA LYS A 489 14.20 3.18 -37.18
C LYS A 489 12.88 3.78 -36.67
N LEU A 490 11.75 3.40 -37.28
CA LEU A 490 10.43 3.83 -36.82
C LEU A 490 10.10 3.25 -35.45
N VAL A 491 10.41 1.97 -35.20
CA VAL A 491 10.22 1.35 -33.88
C VAL A 491 11.00 2.11 -32.81
N LEU A 492 12.27 2.44 -33.06
CA LEU A 492 13.07 3.25 -32.13
C LEU A 492 12.46 4.63 -31.86
N GLU A 493 11.91 5.28 -32.89
CA GLU A 493 11.25 6.58 -32.75
C GLU A 493 9.98 6.49 -31.89
N VAL A 494 9.12 5.51 -32.16
CA VAL A 494 7.87 5.34 -31.41
C VAL A 494 8.15 4.86 -29.98
N ALA A 495 9.10 3.95 -29.79
CA ALA A 495 9.50 3.52 -28.46
C ALA A 495 10.04 4.70 -27.62
N ARG A 496 10.79 5.62 -28.25
CA ARG A 496 11.16 6.89 -27.61
C ARG A 496 9.95 7.72 -27.20
N MET A 497 8.94 7.88 -28.06
CA MET A 497 7.69 8.57 -27.71
C MET A 497 6.98 7.88 -26.53
N ILE A 498 6.88 6.54 -26.54
CA ILE A 498 6.33 5.80 -25.41
C ILE A 498 7.13 6.10 -24.13
N ARG A 499 8.47 6.06 -24.17
CA ARG A 499 9.31 6.32 -23.00
C ARG A 499 9.19 7.75 -22.46
N GLU A 500 9.28 8.76 -23.33
CA GLU A 500 9.42 10.17 -22.94
C GLU A 500 8.07 10.89 -22.81
N ASP A 501 7.11 10.56 -23.65
CA ASP A 501 5.80 11.23 -23.70
C ASP A 501 4.74 10.50 -22.88
N PHE A 502 4.90 9.18 -22.67
CA PHE A 502 3.94 8.35 -21.97
C PHE A 502 4.44 7.80 -20.63
N LEU A 503 5.54 7.04 -20.57
CA LEU A 503 6.01 6.40 -19.33
C LEU A 503 6.56 7.40 -18.33
N MET A 504 7.27 8.42 -18.82
CA MET A 504 7.81 9.48 -17.99
C MET A 504 6.66 10.34 -17.47
N GLN A 505 6.57 10.48 -16.16
CA GLN A 505 5.52 11.22 -15.47
C GLN A 505 6.11 11.97 -14.28
N ASP A 506 5.94 13.28 -14.25
CA ASP A 506 6.45 14.13 -13.18
C ASP A 506 5.47 14.20 -12.01
N ALA A 507 5.85 13.66 -10.85
CA ALA A 507 5.04 13.69 -9.63
C ALA A 507 4.89 15.10 -9.02
N PHE A 508 5.75 16.05 -9.42
CA PHE A 508 5.77 17.44 -8.91
C PHE A 508 5.08 18.44 -9.84
N ASP A 509 4.85 18.09 -11.10
CA ASP A 509 4.08 18.94 -12.03
C ASP A 509 2.59 18.96 -11.65
N PRO A 510 1.93 20.13 -11.62
CA PRO A 510 0.55 20.23 -11.16
C PRO A 510 -0.46 19.48 -12.04
N VAL A 511 -0.14 19.18 -13.30
CA VAL A 511 -1.02 18.47 -14.24
C VAL A 511 -0.53 17.04 -14.47
N ASP A 512 0.77 16.84 -14.65
CA ASP A 512 1.33 15.53 -14.98
C ASP A 512 1.36 14.58 -13.77
N CYS A 513 1.29 15.10 -12.54
CA CYS A 513 1.31 14.28 -11.32
C CYS A 513 0.15 13.27 -11.20
N TYR A 514 -0.92 13.43 -11.98
CA TYR A 514 -2.06 12.51 -12.03
C TYR A 514 -2.64 12.41 -13.44
N SER A 515 -2.78 11.18 -13.94
CA SER A 515 -3.39 10.89 -15.23
C SER A 515 -4.61 10.00 -15.06
N ALA A 516 -5.80 10.51 -15.40
CA ALA A 516 -7.04 9.74 -15.35
C ALA A 516 -6.99 8.55 -16.35
N PRO A 517 -7.75 7.46 -16.12
CA PRO A 517 -7.77 6.30 -17.00
C PRO A 517 -8.03 6.66 -18.47
N GLU A 518 -8.98 7.56 -18.73
CA GLU A 518 -9.37 8.00 -20.07
C GLU A 518 -8.28 8.81 -20.76
N LYS A 519 -7.58 9.69 -20.02
CA LYS A 519 -6.41 10.43 -20.52
C LYS A 519 -5.28 9.47 -20.86
N THR A 520 -4.95 8.56 -19.94
CA THR A 520 -3.88 7.57 -20.09
C THR A 520 -4.13 6.70 -21.31
N TYR A 521 -5.33 6.15 -21.46
CA TYR A 521 -5.72 5.36 -22.62
C TYR A 521 -5.64 6.16 -23.92
N SER A 522 -6.15 7.40 -23.93
CA SER A 522 -6.15 8.28 -25.11
C SER A 522 -4.73 8.63 -25.59
N MET A 523 -3.83 8.90 -24.64
CA MET A 523 -2.42 9.16 -24.93
C MET A 523 -1.72 7.96 -25.56
N LEU A 524 -1.92 6.75 -25.02
CA LEU A 524 -1.30 5.58 -25.64
C LEU A 524 -1.91 5.29 -27.01
N ARG A 525 -3.24 5.43 -27.15
CA ARG A 525 -3.94 5.18 -28.40
C ARG A 525 -3.42 6.04 -29.55
N ILE A 526 -3.22 7.34 -29.33
CA ILE A 526 -2.71 8.22 -30.40
C ILE A 526 -1.25 7.90 -30.76
N ILE A 527 -0.42 7.47 -29.80
CA ILE A 527 0.95 7.00 -30.06
C ILE A 527 0.94 5.72 -30.90
N ILE A 528 0.07 4.76 -30.58
CA ILE A 528 -0.06 3.52 -31.36
C ILE A 528 -0.64 3.81 -32.76
N LYS A 529 -1.61 4.71 -32.89
CA LYS A 529 -2.08 5.16 -34.22
C LYS A 529 -0.95 5.82 -35.03
N PHE A 530 -0.11 6.64 -34.40
CA PHE A 530 1.06 7.22 -35.06
C PHE A 530 2.00 6.13 -35.60
N TYR A 531 2.22 5.06 -34.83
CA TYR A 531 2.97 3.90 -35.29
C TYR A 531 2.32 3.20 -36.49
N GLU A 532 1.03 2.91 -36.41
CA GLU A 532 0.29 2.22 -37.49
C GLU A 532 0.29 3.00 -38.80
N HIS A 533 0.12 4.32 -38.75
CA HIS A 533 0.24 5.19 -39.92
C HIS A 533 1.70 5.34 -40.39
N GLY A 534 2.65 5.39 -39.44
CA GLY A 534 4.07 5.40 -39.73
C GLY A 534 4.53 4.15 -40.50
N VAL A 535 4.04 2.97 -40.13
CA VAL A 535 4.36 1.71 -40.83
C VAL A 535 3.88 1.78 -42.27
N LYS A 536 2.63 2.22 -42.51
CA LYS A 536 2.09 2.39 -43.87
C LYS A 536 2.90 3.40 -44.71
N ALA A 537 3.35 4.48 -44.08
CA ALA A 537 4.18 5.49 -44.72
C ALA A 537 5.56 4.94 -45.11
N VAL A 538 6.22 4.20 -44.21
CA VAL A 538 7.51 3.56 -44.47
C VAL A 538 7.39 2.48 -45.56
N ASP A 539 6.33 1.67 -45.51
CA ASP A 539 6.06 0.65 -46.54
C ASP A 539 5.80 1.28 -47.93
N SER A 540 5.33 2.53 -47.96
CA SER A 540 5.17 3.34 -49.17
C SER A 540 6.46 4.06 -49.61
N GLY A 541 7.59 3.78 -48.95
CA GLY A 541 8.91 4.33 -49.30
C GLY A 541 9.26 5.66 -48.63
N ILE A 542 8.46 6.15 -47.68
CA ILE A 542 8.73 7.43 -47.00
C ILE A 542 9.78 7.23 -45.90
N PRO A 543 10.91 7.96 -45.91
CA PRO A 543 11.93 7.83 -44.88
C PRO A 543 11.44 8.29 -43.49
N VAL A 544 11.89 7.61 -42.42
CA VAL A 544 11.56 7.96 -41.04
C VAL A 544 12.02 9.37 -40.67
N ALA A 545 13.09 9.87 -41.30
CA ALA A 545 13.55 11.24 -41.12
C ALA A 545 12.49 12.29 -41.44
N GLU A 546 11.58 12.02 -42.38
CA GLU A 546 10.47 12.91 -42.73
C GLU A 546 9.29 12.75 -41.77
N ILE A 547 8.99 11.51 -41.36
CA ILE A 547 7.98 11.22 -40.33
C ILE A 547 8.35 11.93 -39.01
N ARG A 548 9.64 12.01 -38.67
CA ARG A 548 10.17 12.75 -37.50
C ARG A 548 9.93 14.26 -37.56
N LYS A 549 9.63 14.83 -38.73
CA LYS A 549 9.37 16.27 -38.89
C LYS A 549 7.90 16.63 -38.71
N LEU A 550 7.01 15.64 -38.59
CA LEU A 550 5.58 15.87 -38.45
C LEU A 550 5.25 16.69 -37.18
N PRO A 551 4.53 17.82 -37.32
CA PRO A 551 4.14 18.65 -36.19
C PRO A 551 3.34 17.92 -35.10
N ILE A 552 2.51 16.94 -35.49
CA ILE A 552 1.69 16.14 -34.57
C ILE A 552 2.51 15.51 -33.43
N ARG A 553 3.78 15.19 -33.66
CA ARG A 553 4.65 14.61 -32.62
C ARG A 553 4.82 15.55 -31.43
N THR A 554 4.93 16.85 -31.69
CA THR A 554 5.04 17.86 -30.63
C THR A 554 3.71 18.01 -29.87
N THR A 555 2.59 17.87 -30.58
CA THR A 555 1.24 17.87 -29.98
C THR A 555 1.07 16.66 -29.05
N ILE A 556 1.45 15.47 -29.51
CA ILE A 556 1.41 14.23 -28.71
C ILE A 556 2.25 14.38 -27.44
N ALA A 557 3.49 14.87 -27.55
CA ALA A 557 4.38 15.09 -26.41
C ALA A 557 3.81 16.05 -25.34
N ARG A 558 2.95 17.00 -25.76
CA ARG A 558 2.32 17.98 -24.88
C ARG A 558 1.06 17.46 -24.17
N LEU A 559 0.49 16.33 -24.60
CA LEU A 559 -0.73 15.78 -23.99
C LEU A 559 -0.59 15.50 -22.50
N LYS A 560 0.62 15.12 -22.05
CA LYS A 560 0.89 14.86 -20.63
C LYS A 560 0.67 16.11 -19.74
N PHE A 561 0.91 17.31 -20.27
CA PHE A 561 0.71 18.59 -19.58
C PHE A 561 -0.68 19.20 -19.77
N MET A 562 -1.57 18.55 -20.53
CA MET A 562 -2.96 18.98 -20.70
C MET A 562 -3.86 18.40 -19.60
N ARG A 563 -4.91 19.13 -19.23
CA ARG A 563 -5.87 18.66 -18.21
C ARG A 563 -6.59 17.40 -18.71
N ASN A 564 -7.04 16.56 -17.77
CA ASN A 564 -7.64 15.26 -18.11
C ASN A 564 -8.84 15.40 -19.06
N GLU A 565 -9.73 16.35 -18.79
CA GLU A 565 -10.94 16.59 -19.58
C GLU A 565 -10.60 17.10 -20.98
N GLU A 566 -9.62 18.01 -21.08
CA GLU A 566 -9.19 18.59 -22.36
C GLU A 566 -8.60 17.55 -23.31
N VAL A 567 -7.84 16.59 -22.79
CA VAL A 567 -7.29 15.49 -23.61
C VAL A 567 -8.42 14.64 -24.17
N VAL A 568 -9.42 14.29 -23.36
CA VAL A 568 -10.55 13.46 -23.80
C VAL A 568 -11.38 14.17 -24.89
N GLU A 569 -11.56 15.48 -24.77
CA GLU A 569 -12.29 16.27 -25.77
C GLU A 569 -11.51 16.40 -27.09
N LYS A 570 -10.21 16.71 -27.02
CA LYS A 570 -9.39 17.04 -28.19
C LYS A 570 -8.72 15.86 -28.87
N VAL A 571 -8.60 14.70 -28.22
CA VAL A 571 -7.88 13.55 -28.83
C VAL A 571 -8.47 13.14 -30.18
N LYS A 572 -9.79 13.26 -30.37
CA LYS A 572 -10.44 12.96 -31.67
C LYS A 572 -10.05 13.94 -32.76
N GLU A 573 -9.78 15.20 -32.41
CA GLU A 573 -9.28 16.21 -33.35
C GLU A 573 -7.83 15.90 -33.71
N TYR A 574 -6.98 15.59 -32.71
CA TYR A 574 -5.59 15.23 -32.93
C TYR A 574 -5.42 13.93 -33.73
N GLU A 575 -6.33 12.97 -33.57
CA GLU A 575 -6.35 11.77 -34.41
C GLU A 575 -6.65 12.11 -35.88
N LYS A 576 -7.58 13.03 -36.16
CA LYS A 576 -7.86 13.50 -37.52
C LYS A 576 -6.70 14.31 -38.09
N GLU A 577 -6.06 15.13 -37.27
CA GLU A 577 -4.87 15.88 -37.65
C GLU A 577 -3.71 14.96 -38.01
N LEU A 578 -3.48 13.91 -37.20
CA LEU A 578 -2.52 12.84 -37.49
C LEU A 578 -2.79 12.20 -38.85
N GLU A 579 -4.04 11.77 -39.09
CA GLU A 579 -4.42 11.16 -40.37
C GLU A 579 -4.17 12.12 -41.55
N ARG A 580 -4.53 13.41 -41.40
CA ARG A 580 -4.29 14.44 -42.40
C ARG A 580 -2.80 14.65 -42.69
N GLU A 581 -1.97 14.79 -41.67
CA GLU A 581 -0.53 14.99 -41.82
C GLU A 581 0.15 13.82 -42.55
N PHE A 582 -0.23 12.57 -42.23
CA PHE A 582 0.27 11.40 -42.94
C PHE A 582 -0.22 11.33 -44.39
N MET A 583 -1.45 11.75 -44.69
CA MET A 583 -1.96 11.84 -46.07
C MET A 583 -1.22 12.91 -46.89
N GLU A 584 -0.95 14.07 -46.30
CA GLU A 584 -0.18 15.14 -46.94
C GLU A 584 1.27 14.71 -47.21
N LEU A 585 1.88 14.01 -46.24
CA LEU A 585 3.21 13.43 -46.40
C LEU A 585 3.24 12.40 -47.53
N GLY A 586 2.25 11.50 -47.57
CA GLY A 586 2.09 10.53 -48.65
C GLY A 586 1.91 11.19 -50.02
N SER A 587 1.15 12.27 -50.11
CA SER A 587 0.94 13.00 -51.38
C SER A 587 2.22 13.65 -51.89
N LYS A 588 3.05 14.21 -50.99
CA LYS A 588 4.33 14.84 -51.36
C LYS A 588 5.33 13.83 -51.93
N PHE A 589 5.38 12.62 -51.39
CA PHE A 589 6.30 11.57 -51.84
C PHE A 589 5.73 10.72 -52.99
N GLY A 590 4.41 10.53 -53.04
CA GLY A 590 3.71 9.84 -54.13
C GLY A 590 3.68 10.61 -55.44
N ALA A 591 3.67 11.96 -55.38
CA ALA A 591 3.74 12.81 -56.58
C ALA A 591 5.15 12.89 -57.21
N GLY A 592 6.20 12.43 -56.51
CA GLY A 592 7.59 12.44 -56.97
C GLY A 592 8.07 11.12 -57.59
N GLY A 593 7.22 10.09 -57.64
CA GLY A 593 7.57 8.72 -58.06
C GLY A 593 7.28 8.36 -59.53
N VAL A 594 6.96 9.35 -60.38
CA VAL A 594 6.89 9.17 -61.84
C VAL A 594 7.82 10.21 -62.47
N GLY A 595 9.10 9.87 -62.55
CA GLY A 595 10.14 10.67 -63.19
C GLY A 595 11.30 9.79 -63.58
#